data_AF-A0A914V997-F1
#
_entry.id   AF-A0A914V997-F1
#
_cell.length_a   1.000
_cell.length_b   1.000
_cell.length_c   1.000
_cell.angle_alpha   90.00
_cell.angle_beta   90.00
_cell.angle_gamma   90.00
#
_symmetry.space_group_name_H-M   'P 1'
#
loop_
_entity.id
_entity.type
_entity.pdbx_description
1 polymer ?
#
loop_
_entity_poly.entity_id
_entity_poly.type
_entity_poly.pdbx_seq_one_letter_code
_entity_poly.pdbx_strand_id
1 'polypeptide(L)'
;MGQQQVKVNYFWDYDNTAVGVDRIANVMENLQKKFGKGSFDIVGNERVHKIRRCVSRLRNVDYKDTCGRNKNDEMLKKLITDTDWSDGDKIVLITGDGDFQDVLVDLKEKKKDGIRVRSVIVHQTISKKLRRHADKTCPLDSFEERRSSSRLFCCCMARQ
;
A
#
# COMPACT_ATOMS: atom_id res chain seq x y z
N MET A 1 -18.07 21.08 -15.75
CA MET A 1 -18.09 19.87 -14.90
C MET A 1 -16.65 19.53 -14.58
N GLY A 2 -16.19 19.78 -13.35
CA GLY A 2 -14.81 19.50 -12.97
C GLY A 2 -14.57 17.98 -12.98
N GLN A 3 -13.49 17.52 -13.60
CA GLN A 3 -13.09 16.12 -13.49
C GLN A 3 -12.77 15.83 -12.02
N GLN A 4 -13.50 14.91 -11.42
CA GLN A 4 -13.22 14.42 -10.07
C GLN A 4 -11.85 13.72 -10.11
N GLN A 5 -10.89 14.23 -9.35
CA GLN A 5 -9.52 13.75 -9.38
C GLN A 5 -9.44 12.42 -8.62
N VAL A 6 -9.19 11.33 -9.36
CA VAL A 6 -8.97 9.99 -8.79
C VAL A 6 -7.75 10.01 -7.88
N LYS A 7 -7.92 9.56 -6.64
CA LYS A 7 -6.86 9.53 -5.62
C LYS A 7 -6.27 8.13 -5.48
N VAL A 8 -5.02 8.08 -5.04
CA VAL A 8 -4.35 6.86 -4.61
C VAL A 8 -3.98 7.03 -3.14
N ASN A 9 -4.51 6.15 -2.29
CA ASN A 9 -4.19 6.13 -0.85
C ASN A 9 -3.34 4.89 -0.55
N TYR A 10 -2.18 5.11 0.05
CA TYR A 10 -1.25 4.07 0.45
C TYR A 10 -1.35 3.87 1.97
N PHE A 11 -1.73 2.67 2.38
CA PHE A 11 -1.82 2.29 3.79
C PHE A 11 -0.75 1.24 4.07
N TRP A 12 0.16 1.53 4.98
CA TRP A 12 1.32 0.69 5.24
C TRP A 12 1.34 0.22 6.68
N ASP A 13 1.22 -1.10 6.87
CA ASP A 13 1.52 -1.79 8.10
C ASP A 13 3.03 -2.08 8.16
N TYR A 14 3.77 -1.15 8.77
CA TYR A 14 5.22 -1.17 8.73
C TYR A 14 5.81 -2.39 9.44
N ASP A 15 5.19 -2.80 10.55
CA ASP A 15 5.67 -3.89 11.39
C ASP A 15 5.56 -5.25 10.68
N ASN A 16 4.57 -5.40 9.77
CA ASN A 16 4.38 -6.62 9.00
C ASN A 16 5.39 -6.79 7.84
N THR A 17 5.91 -5.68 7.30
CA THR A 17 6.66 -5.67 6.03
C THR A 17 8.17 -5.92 6.15
N ALA A 18 8.74 -5.90 7.36
CA ALA A 18 10.18 -6.07 7.62
C ALA A 18 11.14 -5.15 6.80
N VAL A 19 10.62 -4.10 6.15
CA VAL A 19 11.41 -3.17 5.34
C VAL A 19 12.30 -2.32 6.24
N GLY A 20 13.58 -2.20 5.89
CA GLY A 20 14.49 -1.29 6.58
C GLY A 20 14.10 0.18 6.39
N VAL A 21 14.21 0.99 7.46
CA VAL A 21 13.91 2.44 7.46
C VAL A 21 14.64 3.20 6.33
N ASP A 22 15.85 2.77 6.00
CA ASP A 22 16.69 3.33 4.94
C ASP A 22 16.16 3.06 3.52
N ARG A 23 15.32 2.04 3.35
CA ARG A 23 14.77 1.60 2.06
C ARG A 23 13.38 2.13 1.76
N ILE A 24 12.65 2.60 2.78
CA ILE A 24 11.26 3.03 2.64
C ILE A 24 11.08 4.12 1.59
N ALA A 25 11.96 5.13 1.57
CA ALA A 25 11.84 6.21 0.60
C ALA A 25 11.90 5.69 -0.85
N ASN A 26 12.77 4.71 -1.13
CA ASN A 26 12.86 4.07 -2.44
C ASN A 26 11.59 3.26 -2.78
N VAL A 27 11.07 2.51 -1.81
CA VAL A 27 9.82 1.75 -1.98
C VAL A 27 8.65 2.69 -2.28
N MET A 28 8.50 3.78 -1.52
CA MET A 28 7.45 4.78 -1.74
C MET A 28 7.54 5.40 -3.14
N GLU A 29 8.74 5.77 -3.59
CA GLU A 29 8.93 6.29 -4.95
C GLU A 29 8.51 5.27 -6.02
N ASN A 30 8.90 4.01 -5.86
CA ASN A 30 8.60 2.96 -6.84
C ASN A 30 7.10 2.60 -6.85
N LEU A 31 6.44 2.63 -5.69
CA LEU A 31 5.00 2.51 -5.58
C LEU A 31 4.28 3.64 -6.32
N GLN A 32 4.70 4.89 -6.09
CA GLN A 32 4.13 6.05 -6.78
C GLN A 32 4.36 6.01 -8.29
N LYS A 33 5.53 5.56 -8.77
CA LYS A 33 5.80 5.36 -10.20
C LYS A 33 4.85 4.33 -10.82
N LYS A 34 4.48 3.27 -10.09
CA LYS A 34 3.64 2.19 -10.61
C LYS A 34 2.14 2.48 -10.52
N PHE A 35 1.68 3.07 -9.42
CA PHE A 35 0.25 3.20 -9.13
C PHE A 35 -0.28 4.63 -9.25
N GLY A 36 0.60 5.63 -9.15
CA GLY A 36 0.28 7.05 -9.22
C GLY A 36 0.69 7.79 -7.94
N LYS A 37 0.81 9.12 -8.02
CA LYS A 37 1.04 9.96 -6.83
C LYS A 37 -0.16 9.88 -5.89
N GLY A 38 0.11 9.98 -4.59
CA GLY A 38 -0.88 9.77 -3.54
C GLY A 38 -0.32 10.02 -2.15
N SER A 39 -1.19 9.89 -1.15
CA SER A 39 -0.87 10.03 0.27
C SER A 39 -0.47 8.70 0.89
N PHE A 40 0.49 8.73 1.81
CA PHE A 40 0.96 7.57 2.57
C PHE A 40 0.61 7.73 4.05
N ASP A 41 -0.15 6.78 4.56
CA ASP A 41 -0.42 6.61 5.98
C ASP A 41 0.32 5.34 6.44
N ILE A 42 1.39 5.53 7.20
CA ILE A 42 2.22 4.44 7.73
C ILE A 42 1.95 4.26 9.21
N VAL A 43 1.59 3.03 9.61
CA VAL A 43 1.34 2.65 10.99
C VAL A 43 2.36 1.60 11.41
N GLY A 44 2.95 1.74 12.59
CA GLY A 44 3.91 0.76 13.13
C GLY A 44 4.39 1.11 14.52
N ASN A 45 5.41 0.39 14.99
CA ASN A 45 6.06 0.67 16.28
C ASN A 45 6.86 2.00 16.25
N GLU A 46 7.54 2.34 17.34
CA GLU A 46 8.30 3.59 17.50
C GLU A 46 9.35 3.86 16.41
N ARG A 47 9.80 2.82 15.68
CA ARG A 47 10.70 2.97 14.54
C ARG A 47 10.05 3.74 13.39
N VAL A 48 8.72 3.80 13.32
CA VAL A 48 7.97 4.56 12.30
C VAL A 48 8.36 6.04 12.30
N HIS A 49 8.64 6.63 13.47
CA HIS A 49 9.07 8.03 13.56
C HIS A 49 10.44 8.29 12.92
N LYS A 50 11.29 7.25 12.78
CA LYS A 50 12.57 7.37 12.08
C LYS A 50 12.39 7.51 10.57
N ILE A 51 11.28 7.00 10.03
CA ILE A 51 10.93 7.07 8.61
C ILE A 51 10.78 8.52 8.16
N ARG A 52 10.23 9.39 9.02
CA ARG A 52 10.02 10.81 8.72
C ARG A 52 11.31 11.51 8.23
N ARG A 53 12.48 11.14 8.77
CA ARG A 53 13.79 11.68 8.33
C ARG A 53 14.22 11.16 6.95
N CYS A 54 13.82 9.95 6.57
CA CYS A 54 14.10 9.39 5.25
C CYS A 54 13.16 9.98 4.20
N VAL A 55 11.87 10.11 4.54
CA VAL A 55 10.83 10.58 3.62
C VAL A 55 10.87 12.09 3.41
N SER A 56 11.41 12.88 4.34
CA SER A 56 11.60 14.33 4.14
C SER A 56 12.47 14.69 2.93
N ARG A 57 13.26 13.73 2.42
CA ARG A 57 14.05 13.89 1.19
C ARG A 57 13.21 13.75 -0.08
N LEU A 58 12.04 13.13 0.00
CA LEU A 58 11.12 12.98 -1.12
C LEU A 58 10.33 14.27 -1.31
N ARG A 59 10.47 14.91 -2.47
CA ARG A 59 9.67 16.09 -2.81
C ARG A 59 8.25 15.66 -3.18
N ASN A 60 7.24 16.33 -2.61
CA ASN A 60 5.82 16.16 -2.94
C ASN A 60 5.23 14.78 -2.59
N VAL A 61 5.64 14.20 -1.47
CA VAL A 61 4.97 13.04 -0.88
C VAL A 61 4.15 13.52 0.31
N ASP A 62 2.84 13.36 0.24
CA ASP A 62 1.98 13.51 1.42
C ASP A 62 2.15 12.25 2.27
N TYR A 63 2.62 12.43 3.50
CA TYR A 63 3.06 11.36 4.38
C TYR A 63 2.66 11.66 5.82
N LYS A 64 2.09 10.65 6.47
CA LYS A 64 1.74 10.65 7.89
C LYS A 64 2.24 9.34 8.50
N ASP A 65 2.92 9.44 9.63
CA ASP A 65 3.22 8.30 10.49
C ASP A 65 2.39 8.31 11.75
N THR A 66 1.95 7.12 12.14
CA THR A 66 1.23 6.89 13.39
C THR A 66 1.89 5.73 14.14
N CYS A 67 2.21 5.96 15.42
CA CYS A 67 2.76 4.93 16.29
C CYS A 67 1.69 4.43 17.27
N GLY A 68 1.26 3.18 17.13
CA GLY A 68 0.38 2.53 18.08
C GLY A 68 1.19 1.65 19.03
N ARG A 69 1.00 1.80 20.35
CA ARG A 69 1.74 1.00 21.34
C ARG A 69 1.37 -0.49 21.37
N ASN A 70 0.25 -0.91 20.75
CA ASN A 70 -0.20 -2.32 20.63
C ASN A 70 -1.47 -2.50 19.74
N LYS A 71 -1.82 -1.53 18.87
CA LYS A 71 -3.10 -1.50 18.14
C LYS A 71 -2.93 -1.06 16.68
N ASN A 72 -1.79 -1.41 16.07
CA ASN A 72 -1.45 -0.92 14.73
C ASN A 72 -2.47 -1.36 13.68
N ASP A 73 -2.95 -2.61 13.75
CA ASP A 73 -3.95 -3.11 12.81
C ASP A 73 -5.30 -2.40 12.96
N GLU A 74 -5.81 -2.26 14.19
CA GLU A 74 -7.04 -1.52 14.47
C GLU A 74 -6.96 -0.07 13.99
N MET A 75 -5.81 0.58 14.20
CA MET A 75 -5.58 1.96 13.77
C MET A 75 -5.53 2.07 12.24
N LEU A 76 -4.83 1.16 11.57
CA LEU A 76 -4.74 1.16 10.11
C LEU A 76 -6.10 0.85 9.47
N LYS A 77 -6.85 -0.11 10.01
CA LYS A 77 -8.23 -0.41 9.60
C LYS A 77 -9.12 0.82 9.76
N LYS A 78 -9.05 1.50 10.91
CA LYS A 78 -9.81 2.71 11.16
C LYS A 78 -9.48 3.83 10.16
N LEU A 79 -8.20 4.05 9.87
CA LEU A 79 -7.78 5.04 8.86
C LEU A 79 -8.39 4.75 7.48
N ILE A 80 -8.43 3.48 7.07
CA ILE A 80 -9.03 3.07 5.79
C ILE A 80 -10.55 3.29 5.80
N THR A 81 -11.23 2.96 6.90
CA THR A 81 -12.69 3.11 7.04
C THR A 81 -13.11 4.57 7.10
N ASP A 82 -12.33 5.42 7.79
CA ASP A 82 -12.57 6.86 7.94
C ASP A 82 -12.21 7.65 6.66
N THR A 83 -11.53 7.01 5.70
CA THR A 83 -11.21 7.63 4.40
C THR A 83 -12.48 7.82 3.58
N ASP A 84 -12.68 9.03 3.07
CA ASP A 84 -13.75 9.35 2.14
C ASP A 84 -13.39 8.88 0.73
N TRP A 85 -14.08 7.84 0.26
CA TRP A 85 -13.78 7.15 -0.99
C TRP A 85 -14.68 7.67 -2.12
N SER A 86 -14.06 8.04 -3.24
CA SER A 86 -14.75 8.40 -4.48
C SER A 86 -14.67 7.29 -5.53
N ASP A 87 -15.59 7.30 -6.50
CA ASP A 87 -15.55 6.33 -7.60
C ASP A 87 -14.23 6.42 -8.38
N GLY A 88 -13.62 5.26 -8.63
CA GLY A 88 -12.33 5.15 -9.32
C GLY A 88 -11.09 5.26 -8.44
N ASP A 89 -11.23 5.63 -7.16
CA ASP A 89 -10.11 5.71 -6.22
C ASP A 89 -9.39 4.37 -6.07
N LYS A 90 -8.11 4.43 -5.68
CA LYS A 90 -7.27 3.26 -5.48
C LYS A 90 -6.78 3.20 -4.04
N ILE A 91 -6.90 2.01 -3.45
CA ILE A 91 -6.23 1.66 -2.22
C ILE A 91 -5.04 0.74 -2.53
N VAL A 92 -3.86 1.12 -2.03
CA VAL A 92 -2.67 0.26 -2.03
C VAL A 92 -2.39 -0.07 -0.58
N LEU A 93 -2.73 -1.30 -0.17
CA LEU A 93 -2.51 -1.79 1.18
C LEU A 93 -1.21 -2.62 1.21
N ILE A 94 -0.27 -2.20 2.04
CA ILE A 94 1.06 -2.78 2.16
C ILE A 94 1.10 -3.58 3.45
N THR A 95 0.52 -4.78 3.40
CA THR A 95 0.49 -5.77 4.48
C THR A 95 0.25 -7.17 3.89
N GLY A 96 0.76 -8.19 4.55
CA GLY A 96 0.49 -9.60 4.25
C GLY A 96 -0.65 -10.19 5.08
N ASP A 97 -1.13 -9.44 6.06
CA ASP A 97 -2.01 -9.94 7.11
C ASP A 97 -3.44 -10.24 6.62
N GLY A 98 -3.90 -11.45 6.92
CA GLY A 98 -5.24 -11.91 6.60
C GLY A 98 -6.35 -11.20 7.34
N ASP A 99 -6.04 -10.56 8.45
CA ASP A 99 -7.05 -9.89 9.26
C ASP A 99 -7.59 -8.63 8.57
N PHE A 100 -6.91 -8.07 7.58
CA PHE A 100 -7.41 -6.96 6.74
C PHE A 100 -8.40 -7.39 5.64
N GLN A 101 -8.79 -8.67 5.58
CA GLN A 101 -9.77 -9.14 4.61
C GLN A 101 -11.14 -8.44 4.76
N ASP A 102 -11.50 -8.10 6.00
CA ASP A 102 -12.75 -7.42 6.38
C ASP A 102 -12.84 -6.05 5.71
N VAL A 103 -11.77 -5.26 5.78
CA VAL A 103 -11.67 -3.96 5.10
C VAL A 103 -11.87 -4.09 3.59
N LEU A 104 -11.31 -5.13 2.97
CA LEU A 104 -11.49 -5.34 1.53
C LEU A 104 -12.92 -5.78 1.17
N VAL A 105 -13.59 -6.51 2.06
CA VAL A 105 -15.02 -6.84 1.90
C VAL A 105 -15.85 -5.58 1.98
N ASP A 106 -15.63 -4.75 3.00
CA ASP A 106 -16.37 -3.50 3.20
C ASP A 106 -16.19 -2.53 2.00
N LEU A 107 -14.97 -2.40 1.49
CA LEU A 107 -14.71 -1.61 0.28
C LEU A 107 -15.38 -2.18 -0.98
N LYS A 108 -15.57 -3.50 -1.05
CA LYS A 108 -16.35 -4.13 -2.12
C LYS A 108 -17.84 -3.90 -1.96
N GLU A 109 -18.34 -3.85 -0.73
CA GLU A 109 -19.75 -3.54 -0.47
C GLU A 109 -20.09 -2.12 -0.89
N LYS A 110 -19.19 -1.15 -0.66
CA LYS A 110 -19.31 0.23 -1.20
C LYS A 110 -19.39 0.28 -2.74
N LYS A 111 -18.97 -0.77 -3.47
CA LYS A 111 -19.18 -0.87 -4.93
C LYS A 111 -20.66 -0.98 -5.29
N LYS A 112 -21.50 -1.52 -4.39
CA LYS A 112 -22.95 -1.59 -4.57
C LYS A 112 -23.58 -0.19 -4.57
N ASP A 113 -22.95 0.76 -3.88
CA ASP A 113 -23.34 2.18 -3.85
C ASP A 113 -22.74 2.99 -5.02
N GLY A 114 -22.14 2.32 -6.01
CA GLY A 114 -21.55 2.95 -7.19
C GLY A 114 -20.10 3.41 -7.01
N ILE A 115 -19.48 3.22 -5.84
CA ILE A 115 -18.11 3.64 -5.54
C ILE A 115 -17.13 2.48 -5.79
N ARG A 116 -16.40 2.52 -6.92
CA ARG A 116 -15.47 1.43 -7.29
C ARG A 116 -14.05 1.72 -6.84
N VAL A 117 -13.73 1.30 -5.61
CA VAL A 117 -12.35 1.32 -5.12
C VAL A 117 -11.57 0.11 -5.66
N ARG A 118 -10.38 0.34 -6.23
CA ARG A 118 -9.46 -0.74 -6.63
C ARG A 118 -8.47 -1.04 -5.53
N SER A 119 -8.40 -2.29 -5.11
CA SER A 119 -7.51 -2.77 -4.06
C SER A 119 -6.26 -3.46 -4.60
N VAL A 120 -5.09 -2.97 -4.19
CA VAL A 120 -3.80 -3.59 -4.48
C VAL A 120 -3.11 -3.97 -3.19
N ILE A 121 -2.78 -5.24 -3.02
CA ILE A 121 -2.01 -5.72 -1.86
C ILE A 121 -0.54 -5.86 -2.24
N VAL A 122 0.34 -5.28 -1.43
CA VAL A 122 1.78 -5.34 -1.60
C VAL A 122 2.42 -5.99 -0.39
N HIS A 123 2.94 -7.21 -0.56
CA HIS A 123 3.68 -7.91 0.49
C HIS A 123 4.55 -9.03 -0.09
N GLN A 124 5.59 -9.47 0.63
CA GLN A 124 6.36 -10.67 0.27
C GLN A 124 5.50 -11.93 0.44
N THR A 125 4.79 -12.03 1.56
CA THR A 125 3.94 -13.16 1.91
C THR A 125 2.52 -12.70 2.16
N ILE A 126 1.59 -13.03 1.27
CA ILE A 126 0.18 -12.60 1.38
C ILE A 126 -0.67 -13.79 1.83
N SER A 127 -1.46 -13.61 2.88
CA SER A 127 -2.38 -14.65 3.34
C SER A 127 -3.39 -15.06 2.24
N LYS A 128 -3.79 -16.33 2.23
CA LYS A 128 -4.78 -16.85 1.26
C LYS A 128 -6.12 -16.12 1.37
N LYS A 129 -6.50 -15.71 2.58
CA LYS A 129 -7.71 -14.95 2.88
C LYS A 129 -7.66 -13.59 2.19
N LEU A 130 -6.63 -12.78 2.48
CA LEU A 130 -6.49 -11.44 1.89
C LEU A 130 -6.40 -11.49 0.36
N ARG A 131 -5.67 -12.47 -0.20
CA ARG A 131 -5.51 -12.64 -1.65
C ARG A 131 -6.83 -12.86 -2.40
N ARG A 132 -7.83 -13.51 -1.79
CA ARG A 132 -9.15 -13.74 -2.42
C ARG A 132 -9.96 -12.46 -2.55
N HIS A 133 -9.74 -11.49 -1.67
CA HIS A 133 -10.50 -10.25 -1.62
C HIS A 133 -9.82 -9.10 -2.37
N ALA A 134 -8.51 -9.14 -2.58
CA ALA A 134 -7.79 -8.14 -3.36
C ALA A 134 -8.16 -8.17 -4.86
N ASP A 135 -8.23 -6.99 -5.50
CA ASP A 135 -8.35 -6.91 -6.97
C ASP A 135 -7.01 -7.24 -7.65
N LYS A 136 -5.89 -6.87 -7.02
CA LYS A 136 -4.53 -7.21 -7.47
C LYS A 136 -3.61 -7.47 -6.29
N THR A 137 -2.63 -8.34 -6.48
CA THR A 137 -1.52 -8.52 -5.53
C THR A 137 -0.18 -8.25 -6.24
N CYS A 138 0.81 -7.75 -5.50
CA CYS A 138 2.16 -7.49 -5.99
C CYS A 138 3.18 -7.89 -4.91
N PRO A 139 4.32 -8.50 -5.28
CA PRO A 139 5.39 -8.76 -4.34
C PRO A 139 6.06 -7.44 -3.93
N LEU A 140 6.29 -7.26 -2.62
CA LEU A 140 6.94 -6.06 -2.08
C LEU A 140 8.38 -5.91 -2.59
N ASP A 141 9.10 -7.01 -2.80
CA ASP A 141 10.47 -7.03 -3.31
C ASP A 141 10.63 -6.31 -4.65
N SER A 142 9.58 -6.30 -5.49
CA SER A 142 9.58 -5.60 -6.78
C SER A 142 9.66 -4.07 -6.66
N PHE A 143 9.49 -3.53 -5.47
CA PHE A 143 9.58 -2.09 -5.17
C PHE A 143 10.80 -1.74 -4.33
N GLU A 144 11.42 -2.76 -3.74
CA GLU A 144 12.58 -2.66 -2.88
C GLU A 144 13.92 -2.63 -3.64
N GLU A 145 13.91 -2.97 -4.93
CA GLU A 145 15.12 -3.06 -5.76
C GLU A 145 15.91 -1.75 -5.78
N ARG A 146 17.22 -1.90 -5.54
CA ARG A 146 18.22 -0.85 -5.71
C ARG A 146 18.24 -0.40 -7.16
N ARG A 147 18.62 0.86 -7.40
CA ARG A 147 19.30 1.21 -8.64
C ARG A 147 20.46 0.23 -8.84
N SER A 148 20.21 -0.81 -9.62
CA SER A 148 21.20 -1.67 -10.24
C SER A 148 20.74 -1.83 -11.68
N SER A 149 21.52 -1.19 -12.54
CA SER A 149 21.51 -1.27 -13.99
C SER A 149 21.12 -2.64 -14.57
N SER A 150 20.35 -2.58 -15.66
CA SER A 150 20.35 -3.54 -16.78
C SER A 150 19.66 -4.89 -16.57
N ARG A 151 18.60 -5.10 -17.38
CA ARG A 151 18.12 -6.35 -17.99
C ARG A 151 18.14 -7.61 -17.11
N LEU A 152 16.96 -8.17 -16.84
CA LEU A 152 16.66 -9.57 -17.21
C LEU A 152 15.15 -9.76 -17.29
N PHE A 153 14.68 -9.88 -18.53
CA PHE A 153 13.41 -10.49 -18.89
C PHE A 153 13.33 -11.88 -18.24
N CYS A 154 12.30 -12.14 -17.42
CA CYS A 154 11.81 -13.51 -17.23
C CYS A 154 10.57 -13.67 -18.13
N CYS A 155 10.83 -13.96 -19.40
CA CYS A 155 9.81 -14.45 -20.32
C CYS A 155 9.45 -15.89 -19.90
N CYS A 156 8.17 -16.08 -19.59
CA CYS A 156 7.35 -17.24 -19.94
C CYS A 156 8.09 -18.56 -20.19
N MET A 157 8.05 -19.48 -19.22
CA MET A 157 8.10 -20.90 -19.51
C MET A 157 6.80 -21.28 -20.24
N ALA A 158 6.81 -21.16 -21.57
CA ALA A 158 5.87 -21.82 -22.45
C ALA A 158 6.49 -23.16 -22.87
N ARG A 159 5.77 -24.23 -22.52
CA ARG A 159 5.75 -25.59 -23.11
C ARG A 159 6.75 -25.87 -24.24
N GLN A 160 7.52 -26.94 -24.06
CA GLN A 160 7.50 -28.13 -24.93
C GLN A 160 7.85 -29.36 -24.09
#